data_AF-A0A925YA74-F1
#
_entry.id   AF-A0A925YA74-F1
#
_cell.length_a   1.000
_cell.length_b   1.000
_cell.length_c   1.000
_cell.angle_alpha   90.00
_cell.angle_beta   90.00
_cell.angle_gamma   90.00
#
_symmetry.space_group_name_H-M   'P 1'
#
loop_
_entity.id
_entity.type
_entity.pdbx_description
1 polymer ?
#
loop_
_entity_poly.entity_id
_entity_poly.type
_entity_poly.pdbx_seq_one_letter_code
_entity_poly.pdbx_strand_id
1 'polypeptide(L)'
;MGKRQNRAYLSSYWVLLTHLLKWHFQRDRRSRSWAVTILRERVNIRRRESKRGGLQTMSAERLSKIYERARREAARETELHLSVFPAECP
;
A
#
# COMPACT_ATOMS: atom_id res chain seq x y z
N MET A 1 15.13 3.80 -18.10
CA MET A 1 13.93 2.99 -17.74
C MET A 1 13.75 2.68 -16.24
N GLY A 2 14.79 2.63 -15.40
CA GLY A 2 14.67 2.20 -13.99
C GLY A 2 13.82 3.09 -13.05
N LYS A 3 13.85 4.42 -13.20
CA LYS A 3 13.10 5.36 -12.32
C LYS A 3 11.57 5.21 -12.42
N ARG A 4 11.03 4.92 -13.61
CA ARG A 4 9.58 4.73 -13.82
C ARG A 4 9.10 3.41 -13.21
N GLN A 5 9.89 2.35 -13.38
CA GLN A 5 9.59 1.04 -12.78
C GLN A 5 9.64 1.12 -11.24
N ASN A 6 10.60 1.85 -10.68
CA ASN A 6 10.65 2.10 -9.25
C ASN A 6 9.42 2.85 -8.74
N ARG A 7 9.02 3.94 -9.42
CA ARG A 7 7.80 4.69 -9.07
C ARG A 7 6.55 3.82 -9.10
N ALA A 8 6.41 2.97 -10.13
CA ALA A 8 5.28 2.05 -10.23
C ALA A 8 5.28 0.98 -9.12
N TYR A 9 6.46 0.52 -8.70
CA TYR A 9 6.62 -0.41 -7.59
C TYR A 9 6.18 0.20 -6.25
N LEU A 10 6.73 1.38 -5.92
CA LEU A 10 6.36 2.11 -4.69
C LEU A 10 4.87 2.51 -4.70
N SER A 11 4.33 2.87 -5.86
CA SER A 11 2.90 3.21 -6.01
C SER A 11 1.99 2.01 -5.71
N SER A 12 2.33 0.81 -6.19
CA SER A 12 1.54 -0.39 -5.86
C SER A 12 1.56 -0.73 -4.37
N TYR A 13 2.70 -0.54 -3.68
CA TYR A 13 2.75 -0.68 -2.22
C TYR A 13 1.89 0.35 -1.50
N TRP A 14 1.96 1.61 -1.93
CA TRP A 14 1.13 2.67 -1.36
C TRP A 14 -0.36 2.35 -1.48
N VAL A 15 -0.84 2.03 -2.69
CA VAL A 15 -2.25 1.70 -2.93
C VAL A 15 -2.69 0.47 -2.14
N LEU A 16 -1.83 -0.57 -2.08
CA LEU A 16 -2.10 -1.78 -1.31
C LEU A 16 -2.27 -1.46 0.18
N LEU A 17 -1.31 -0.73 0.79
CA LEU A 17 -1.35 -0.39 2.20
C LEU A 17 -2.56 0.48 2.54
N THR A 18 -2.89 1.47 1.71
CA THR A 18 -4.10 2.30 1.89
C THR A 18 -5.35 1.42 1.94
N HIS A 19 -5.51 0.50 0.98
CA HIS A 19 -6.68 -0.36 0.93
C HIS A 19 -6.72 -1.40 2.05
N LEU A 20 -5.58 -1.90 2.52
CA LEU A 20 -5.52 -2.79 3.69
C LEU A 20 -5.92 -2.08 4.98
N LEU A 21 -5.49 -0.83 5.18
CA LEU A 21 -5.92 -0.02 6.32
C LEU A 21 -7.43 0.23 6.28
N LYS A 22 -7.96 0.67 5.14
CA LYS A 22 -9.41 0.82 4.94
C LYS A 22 -10.16 -0.49 5.23
N TRP A 23 -9.64 -1.60 4.72
CA TRP A 23 -10.24 -2.93 4.91
C TRP A 23 -10.28 -3.34 6.38
N HIS A 24 -9.23 -3.02 7.15
CA HIS A 24 -9.15 -3.40 8.55
C HIS A 24 -10.05 -2.53 9.44
N PHE A 25 -10.00 -1.21 9.24
CA PHE A 25 -10.61 -0.21 10.13
C PHE A 25 -12.02 0.24 9.71
N GLN A 26 -12.47 -0.06 8.50
CA GLN A 26 -13.81 0.31 8.03
C GLN A 26 -14.57 -0.94 7.51
N ARG A 27 -14.81 -1.89 8.42
CA ARG A 27 -15.38 -3.22 8.09
C ARG A 27 -16.73 -3.14 7.36
N ASP A 28 -17.57 -2.18 7.75
CA ASP A 28 -18.93 -2.01 7.20
C ASP A 28 -18.93 -1.44 5.78
N ARG A 29 -17.80 -0.87 5.32
CA ARG A 29 -17.65 -0.29 3.98
C ARG A 29 -16.81 -1.16 3.04
N ARG A 30 -16.46 -2.38 3.47
CA ARG A 30 -15.77 -3.34 2.62
C ARG A 30 -16.60 -3.59 1.37
N SER A 31 -15.95 -3.45 0.22
CA SER A 31 -16.57 -3.62 -1.08
C SER A 31 -15.77 -4.55 -1.96
N ARG A 32 -16.43 -5.12 -2.96
CA ARG A 32 -15.78 -5.96 -3.98
C ARG A 32 -14.69 -5.18 -4.71
N SER A 33 -14.88 -3.89 -4.95
CA SER A 33 -13.87 -3.05 -5.61
C SER A 33 -12.60 -2.91 -4.77
N TRP A 34 -12.71 -2.80 -3.43
CA TRP A 34 -11.54 -2.77 -2.55
C TRP A 34 -10.79 -4.09 -2.56
N ALA A 35 -11.50 -5.22 -2.51
CA ALA A 35 -10.90 -6.55 -2.58
C ALA A 35 -10.16 -6.77 -3.92
N VAL A 36 -10.77 -6.33 -5.03
CA VAL A 36 -10.16 -6.38 -6.36
C VAL A 36 -8.89 -5.53 -6.41
N THR A 37 -8.90 -4.31 -5.86
CA THR A 37 -7.70 -3.46 -5.80
C THR A 37 -6.59 -4.11 -4.97
N ILE A 38 -6.90 -4.68 -3.80
CA ILE A 38 -5.93 -5.38 -2.96
C ILE A 38 -5.29 -6.54 -3.75
N LEU A 39 -6.10 -7.37 -4.40
CA LEU A 39 -5.61 -8.50 -5.20
C LEU A 39 -4.73 -8.01 -6.36
N ARG A 40 -5.20 -7.01 -7.10
CA ARG A 40 -4.48 -6.43 -8.25
C ARG A 40 -3.11 -5.90 -7.81
N GLU A 41 -3.05 -5.11 -6.74
CA GLU A 41 -1.79 -4.52 -6.29
C GLU A 41 -0.81 -5.56 -5.73
N ARG A 42 -1.30 -6.63 -5.08
CA ARG A 42 -0.45 -7.77 -4.68
C ARG A 42 0.19 -8.47 -5.87
N VAL A 43 -0.57 -8.73 -6.94
CA VAL A 43 -0.04 -9.34 -8.17
C VAL A 43 0.99 -8.41 -8.84
N ASN A 44 0.66 -7.13 -8.89
CA ASN A 44 1.48 -6.05 -9.42
C ASN A 44 2.83 -5.91 -8.70
N ILE A 45 2.85 -6.06 -7.38
CA ILE A 45 4.07 -6.06 -6.56
C ILE A 45 4.94 -7.26 -6.94
N ARG A 46 4.39 -8.48 -6.88
CA ARG A 46 5.11 -9.71 -7.21
C ARG A 46 5.73 -9.66 -8.61
N ARG A 47 4.94 -9.24 -9.61
CA ARG A 47 5.42 -9.08 -11.00
C ARG A 47 6.59 -8.10 -11.12
N ARG A 48 6.59 -7.02 -10.34
CA ARG A 48 7.67 -6.02 -10.38
C ARG A 48 8.91 -6.48 -9.62
N GLU A 49 8.75 -7.25 -8.55
CA GLU A 49 9.86 -7.87 -7.81
C GLU A 49 10.60 -8.88 -8.69
N SER A 50 9.87 -9.75 -9.39
CA SER A 50 10.47 -10.70 -10.34
C SER A 50 11.25 -9.99 -11.46
N LYS A 51 10.72 -8.89 -12.01
CA LYS A 51 11.39 -8.11 -13.07
C LYS A 51 12.63 -7.35 -12.60
N ARG A 52 12.74 -7.03 -11.32
CA ARG A 52 13.86 -6.27 -10.74
C ARG A 52 15.04 -7.15 -10.35
N GLY A 53 14.93 -8.48 -10.56
CA GLY A 53 16.02 -9.42 -10.30
C GLY A 53 16.27 -9.71 -8.82
N GLY A 54 15.26 -9.61 -7.96
CA GLY A 54 15.35 -9.98 -6.53
C GLY A 54 16.22 -9.09 -5.63
N LEU A 55 17.15 -8.31 -6.19
CA LEU A 55 18.16 -7.54 -5.46
C LEU A 55 17.71 -6.17 -4.92
N GLN A 56 16.52 -5.69 -5.30
CA GLN A 56 15.95 -4.45 -4.76
C GLN A 56 14.63 -4.71 -4.05
N THR A 57 14.73 -5.42 -2.92
CA THR A 57 13.65 -5.59 -1.95
C THR A 57 13.24 -4.23 -1.37
N MET A 58 12.00 -4.14 -0.91
CA MET A 58 11.54 -2.97 -0.16
C MET A 58 12.38 -2.83 1.12
N SER A 59 13.08 -1.71 1.29
CA SER A 59 13.77 -1.42 2.56
C SER A 59 12.78 -0.95 3.62
N ALA A 60 13.11 -1.18 4.90
CA ALA A 60 12.30 -0.71 6.02
C ALA A 60 12.05 0.81 5.96
N GLU A 61 13.07 1.60 5.58
CA GLU A 61 12.95 3.05 5.42
C GLU A 61 11.93 3.44 4.33
N ARG A 62 11.97 2.76 3.17
CA ARG A 62 11.03 3.01 2.07
C ARG A 62 9.62 2.58 2.45
N LEU A 63 9.50 1.42 3.11
CA LEU A 63 8.22 0.91 3.61
C LEU A 63 7.60 1.89 4.59
N SER A 64 8.37 2.39 5.56
CA SER A 64 7.91 3.37 6.55
C SER A 64 7.39 4.65 5.89
N LYS A 65 8.14 5.24 4.95
CA LYS A 65 7.71 6.43 4.19
C LYS A 65 6.42 6.18 3.38
N ILE A 66 6.31 5.02 2.75
CA ILE A 66 5.09 4.64 2.01
C ILE A 66 3.92 4.44 2.96
N TYR A 67 4.16 3.79 4.10
CA TYR A 67 3.14 3.49 5.09
C TYR A 67 2.59 4.76 5.74
N GLU A 68 3.43 5.72 6.11
CA GLU A 68 2.99 7.03 6.61
C GLU A 68 2.06 7.72 5.61
N ARG A 69 2.43 7.71 4.33
CA ARG A 69 1.58 8.23 3.25
C ARG A 69 0.27 7.46 3.12
N ALA A 70 0.32 6.13 3.20
CA ALA A 70 -0.86 5.27 3.11
C ALA A 70 -1.82 5.51 4.28
N ARG A 71 -1.32 5.74 5.50
CA ARG A 71 -2.12 6.09 6.68
C ARG A 71 -2.86 7.40 6.49
N ARG A 72 -2.18 8.44 6.02
CA ARG A 72 -2.82 9.74 5.75
C ARG A 72 -3.91 9.63 4.69
N GLU A 73 -3.66 8.86 3.64
CA GLU A 73 -4.65 8.60 2.59
C GLU A 73 -5.85 7.82 3.13
N ALA A 74 -5.61 6.75 3.91
CA ALA A 74 -6.67 5.97 4.53
C ALA A 74 -7.51 6.81 5.49
N ALA A 75 -6.88 7.63 6.34
CA ALA A 75 -7.60 8.57 7.22
C ALA A 75 -8.50 9.51 6.42
N ARG A 76 -7.97 10.09 5.34
CA ARG A 76 -8.74 10.97 4.45
C ARG A 76 -9.92 10.26 3.78
N GLU A 77 -9.73 9.06 3.24
CA GLU A 77 -10.77 8.33 2.51
C GLU A 77 -11.83 7.69 3.42
N THR A 78 -11.49 7.41 4.68
CA THR A 78 -12.39 6.76 5.65
C THR A 78 -13.08 7.76 6.58
N GLU A 79 -12.65 9.03 6.55
CA GLU A 79 -13.05 10.08 7.51
C GLU A 79 -12.72 9.72 8.98
N LEU A 80 -11.82 8.76 9.20
CA LEU A 80 -11.32 8.38 10.52
C LEU A 80 -10.10 9.21 10.89
N HIS A 81 -9.95 9.50 12.20
CA HIS A 81 -8.79 10.21 12.68
C HIS A 81 -7.50 9.41 12.47
N LEU A 82 -6.39 10.09 12.14
CA LEU A 82 -5.11 9.43 11.83
C LEU A 82 -4.59 8.56 13.00
N SER A 83 -4.95 8.90 14.23
CA SER A 83 -4.59 8.14 15.45
C SER A 83 -5.24 6.76 15.53
N VAL A 84 -6.30 6.50 14.76
CA VAL A 84 -6.93 5.18 14.68
C VAL A 84 -6.00 4.17 13.99
N PHE A 85 -5.16 4.64 13.08
CA PHE A 85 -4.23 3.80 12.32
C PHE A 85 -2.90 3.65 13.08
N PRO A 86 -2.30 2.45 13.16
CA PRO A 86 -1.04 2.20 13.87
C PRO A 86 0.08 3.12 13.38
N ALA A 87 0.88 3.66 14.31
CA ALA A 87 1.95 4.60 13.98
C ALA A 87 3.01 3.98 13.06
N GLU A 88 3.31 2.70 13.30
CA GLU A 88 4.30 1.90 12.57
C GLU A 88 3.61 0.82 11.76
N CYS A 89 4.27 0.36 10.70
CA CYS A 89 3.75 -0.74 9.88
C CYS A 89 3.87 -2.04 10.69
N PRO A 90 2.75 -2.73 10.98
CA PRO A 90 2.76 -4.00 11.69
C PRO A 90 3.33 -5.14 10.84
#